data_AF-A0A9D1DEN2-F1
#
_entry.id   AF-A0A9D1DEN2-F1
#
_cell.length_a   1.000
_cell.length_b   1.000
_cell.length_c   1.000
_cell.angle_alpha   90.00
_cell.angle_beta   90.00
_cell.angle_gamma   90.00
#
_symmetry.space_group_name_H-M   'P 1'
#
loop_
_entity.id
_entity.type
_entity.pdbx_description
1 polymer ?
#
loop_
_entity_poly.entity_id
_entity_poly.type
_entity_poly.pdbx_seq_one_letter_code
_entity_poly.pdbx_strand_id
1 'polypeptide(L)'
;MAKIRDVYTSDAYYPFLCYCESRGYEEMHDLVRCPFSRLKEEPDITPALVSRIRVTYLAYLKAHPEEFLLEKKKAVAAAARAPKTGLEEAEEKLRAFFKENADRLIHVSEAVKAIAPQKLRRADVAAILDKADWCRLVDNSTYFYCGER
;
A
#
# COMPACT_ATOMS: atom_id res chain seq x y z
N MET A 1 0.95 -21.53 6.75
CA MET A 1 0.57 -20.46 7.68
C MET A 1 0.52 -21.04 9.08
N ALA A 2 1.38 -20.56 9.99
CA ALA A 2 1.34 -20.98 11.39
C ALA A 2 0.12 -20.38 12.09
N LYS A 3 -0.53 -21.15 12.97
CA LYS A 3 -1.61 -20.62 13.81
C LYS A 3 -1.03 -19.73 14.90
N ILE A 4 -1.81 -18.75 15.35
CA ILE A 4 -1.42 -17.85 16.43
C ILE A 4 -1.07 -18.66 17.69
N ARG A 5 -1.87 -19.67 18.01
CA ARG A 5 -1.65 -20.58 19.16
C ARG A 5 -0.33 -21.37 19.11
N ASP A 6 0.19 -21.66 17.92
CA ASP A 6 1.45 -22.39 17.75
C ASP A 6 2.68 -21.48 17.96
N VAL A 7 2.51 -20.16 17.82
CA VAL A 7 3.58 -19.17 18.04
C VAL A 7 3.53 -18.60 19.46
N TYR A 8 2.33 -18.37 19.98
CA TYR A 8 2.09 -17.85 21.32
C TYR A 8 1.74 -18.99 22.29
N THR A 9 2.72 -19.85 22.57
CA THR A 9 2.51 -21.10 23.32
C THR A 9 2.51 -20.92 24.84
N SER A 10 2.97 -19.77 25.34
CA SER A 10 2.99 -19.50 26.79
C SER A 10 1.62 -19.07 27.30
N ASP A 11 1.23 -19.58 28.46
CA ASP A 11 -0.01 -19.25 29.18
C ASP A 11 -0.15 -17.73 29.44
N ALA A 12 0.97 -17.01 29.51
CA ALA A 12 0.99 -15.56 29.60
C ALA A 12 0.32 -14.84 28.41
N TYR A 13 0.15 -15.52 27.27
CA TYR A 13 -0.54 -15.00 26.09
C TYR A 13 -2.02 -15.38 26.03
N TYR A 14 -2.54 -16.14 27.00
CA TYR A 14 -3.95 -16.54 27.06
C TYR A 14 -4.94 -15.39 26.82
N PRO A 15 -4.85 -14.21 27.49
CA PRO A 15 -5.78 -13.11 27.23
C PRO A 15 -5.69 -12.56 25.79
N PHE A 16 -4.51 -12.63 25.17
CA PHE A 16 -4.33 -12.27 23.78
C PHE A 16 -4.90 -13.33 22.82
N LEU A 17 -4.80 -14.61 23.15
CA LEU A 17 -5.42 -15.68 22.37
C LEU A 17 -6.95 -15.58 22.40
N CYS A 18 -7.55 -15.32 23.58
CA CYS A 18 -8.99 -15.05 23.69
C CYS A 18 -9.42 -13.83 22.86
N TYR A 19 -8.63 -12.75 22.89
CA TYR A 19 -8.88 -11.59 22.05
C TYR A 19 -8.86 -11.93 20.55
N CYS A 20 -7.87 -12.74 20.14
CA CYS A 20 -7.75 -13.19 18.75
C CYS A 20 -8.94 -14.05 18.33
N GLU A 21 -9.33 -15.04 19.14
CA GLU A 21 -10.49 -15.91 18.86
C GLU A 21 -11.79 -15.11 18.78
N SER A 22 -12.02 -14.16 19.68
CA SER A 22 -13.22 -13.30 19.64
C SER A 22 -13.30 -12.42 18.39
N ARG A 23 -12.16 -12.17 17.72
CA ARG A 23 -12.08 -11.38 16.49
C ARG A 23 -11.96 -12.25 15.23
N GLY A 24 -11.93 -13.58 15.39
CA GLY A 24 -11.76 -14.52 14.29
C GLY A 24 -10.33 -14.54 13.71
N TYR A 25 -9.33 -14.16 14.51
CA TYR A 25 -7.93 -14.28 14.15
C TYR A 25 -7.44 -15.67 14.56
N GLU A 26 -7.16 -16.53 13.57
CA GLU A 26 -6.63 -17.88 13.82
C GLU A 26 -5.19 -18.02 13.38
N GLU A 27 -4.78 -17.30 12.33
CA GLU A 27 -3.48 -17.43 11.69
C GLU A 27 -2.57 -16.24 11.98
N MET A 28 -1.25 -16.45 12.02
CA MET A 28 -0.29 -15.37 12.25
C MET A 28 -0.42 -14.22 11.24
N HIS A 29 -0.95 -14.51 10.05
CA HIS A 29 -1.23 -13.51 9.04
C HIS A 29 -2.41 -12.60 9.40
N ASP A 30 -3.43 -13.10 10.11
CA ASP A 30 -4.58 -12.28 10.53
C ASP A 30 -4.16 -11.11 11.43
N LEU A 31 -3.04 -11.27 12.14
CA LEU A 31 -2.46 -10.22 12.98
C LEU A 31 -2.00 -8.98 12.19
N VAL A 32 -1.85 -9.06 10.86
CA VAL A 32 -1.65 -7.87 10.00
C VAL A 32 -2.84 -6.91 10.10
N ARG A 33 -4.05 -7.47 10.28
CA ARG A 33 -5.31 -6.72 10.40
C ARG A 33 -5.59 -6.31 11.86
N CYS A 34 -4.82 -6.85 12.80
CA CYS A 34 -4.97 -6.57 14.22
C CYS A 34 -4.30 -5.23 14.59
N PRO A 35 -5.06 -4.22 15.03
CA PRO A 35 -4.46 -3.00 15.54
C PRO A 35 -3.86 -3.27 16.92
N PHE A 36 -2.56 -3.55 17.00
CA PHE A 36 -1.85 -3.74 18.27
C PHE A 36 -1.93 -2.53 19.23
N SER A 37 -2.39 -1.38 18.74
CA SER A 37 -2.69 -0.20 19.56
C SER A 37 -3.98 -0.34 20.35
N ARG A 38 -4.94 -1.19 19.93
CA ARG A 38 -6.18 -1.46 20.66
C ARG A 38 -6.03 -2.51 21.75
N LEU A 39 -5.00 -3.35 21.67
CA LEU A 39 -4.71 -4.34 22.72
C LEU A 39 -4.45 -3.72 24.09
N LYS A 40 -4.01 -2.46 24.14
CA LYS A 40 -3.80 -1.73 25.41
C LYS A 40 -5.12 -1.28 26.06
N GLU A 41 -6.23 -1.33 25.32
CA GLU A 41 -7.56 -0.95 25.78
C GLU A 41 -8.28 -2.16 26.41
N GLU A 42 -7.76 -3.37 26.21
CA GLU A 42 -8.30 -4.58 26.82
C GLU A 42 -7.85 -4.71 28.28
N PRO A 43 -8.77 -4.91 29.23
CA PRO A 43 -8.48 -4.91 30.65
C PRO A 43 -7.53 -6.04 31.07
N ASP A 44 -7.59 -7.18 30.39
CA ASP A 44 -6.77 -8.37 30.67
C ASP A 44 -5.40 -8.35 29.96
N ILE A 45 -5.12 -7.34 29.16
CA ILE A 45 -3.87 -7.24 28.40
C ILE A 45 -3.02 -6.08 28.92
N THR A 46 -1.95 -6.44 29.64
CA THR A 46 -1.01 -5.44 30.15
C THR A 46 -0.15 -4.83 29.03
N PRO A 47 0.32 -3.59 29.16
CA PRO A 47 1.21 -2.96 28.17
C PRO A 47 2.54 -3.71 27.99
N ALA A 48 3.01 -4.39 29.03
CA ALA A 48 4.17 -5.28 28.95
C ALA A 48 3.87 -6.50 28.05
N LEU A 49 2.68 -7.07 28.16
CA LEU A 49 2.23 -8.17 27.31
C LEU A 49 2.10 -7.71 25.85
N VAL A 50 1.50 -6.54 25.58
CA VAL A 50 1.44 -5.95 24.22
C VAL A 50 2.84 -5.81 23.61
N SER A 51 3.81 -5.36 24.39
CA SER A 51 5.20 -5.21 23.92
C SER A 51 5.80 -6.56 23.55
N ARG A 52 5.62 -7.59 24.40
CA ARG A 52 6.07 -8.96 24.08
C ARG A 52 5.39 -9.51 22.84
N ILE A 53 4.08 -9.32 22.71
CA ILE A 53 3.32 -9.76 21.53
C ILE A 53 3.90 -9.14 20.25
N ARG A 54 4.13 -7.83 20.25
CA ARG A 54 4.75 -7.14 19.10
C ARG A 54 6.13 -7.68 18.77
N VAL A 55 6.97 -7.94 19.77
CA VAL A 55 8.31 -8.49 19.56
C VAL A 55 8.23 -9.89 18.96
N THR A 56 7.38 -10.77 19.50
CA THR A 56 7.19 -12.13 18.97
C THR A 56 6.64 -12.09 17.54
N TYR A 57 5.67 -11.21 17.27
CA TYR A 57 5.13 -11.02 15.93
C TYR A 57 6.19 -10.54 14.93
N LEU A 58 6.98 -9.54 15.29
CA LEU A 58 8.07 -9.04 14.44
C LEU A 58 9.18 -10.08 14.23
N ALA A 59 9.48 -10.88 15.24
CA ALA A 59 10.42 -11.99 15.13
C ALA A 59 9.90 -13.07 14.16
N TYR A 60 8.61 -13.40 14.23
CA TYR A 60 7.96 -14.30 13.29
C TYR A 60 8.00 -13.75 11.86
N LEU A 61 7.68 -12.47 11.66
CA LEU A 61 7.79 -11.81 10.35
C LEU A 61 9.21 -11.89 9.77
N LYS A 62 10.22 -11.72 10.62
CA LYS A 62 11.63 -11.77 10.22
C LYS A 62 12.10 -13.20 9.90
N ALA A 63 11.54 -14.20 10.59
CA ALA A 63 11.84 -15.61 10.34
C ALA A 63 11.11 -16.16 9.11
N HIS A 64 9.95 -15.60 8.76
CA HIS A 64 9.11 -16.03 7.65
C HIS A 64 8.87 -14.90 6.62
N PRO A 65 9.92 -14.26 6.09
CA PRO A 65 9.76 -13.11 5.19
C PRO A 65 9.09 -13.50 3.87
N GLU A 66 9.31 -14.73 3.38
CA GLU A 66 8.76 -15.22 2.12
C GLU A 66 7.23 -15.35 2.15
N GLU A 67 6.67 -15.84 3.26
CA GLU A 67 5.22 -15.95 3.46
C GLU A 67 4.54 -14.57 3.41
N PHE A 68 5.18 -13.55 3.99
CA PHE A 68 4.66 -12.18 3.97
C PHE A 68 5.01 -11.41 2.70
N LEU A 69 6.09 -11.74 1.98
CA LEU A 69 6.46 -11.11 0.71
C LEU A 69 5.56 -11.56 -0.44
N LEU A 70 5.16 -12.84 -0.47
CA LEU A 70 4.17 -13.32 -1.45
C LEU A 70 2.81 -12.66 -1.23
N GLU A 71 2.40 -12.45 0.03
CA GLU A 71 1.16 -11.74 0.33
C GLU A 71 1.28 -10.22 0.21
N LYS A 72 2.45 -9.60 0.42
CA LYS A 72 2.68 -8.20 0.04
C LYS A 72 2.57 -8.04 -1.47
N LYS A 73 3.05 -9.00 -2.26
CA LYS A 73 2.84 -9.02 -3.72
C LYS A 73 1.37 -9.23 -4.09
N LYS A 74 0.63 -10.11 -3.40
CA LYS A 74 -0.82 -10.28 -3.59
C LYS A 74 -1.64 -9.08 -3.12
N ALA A 75 -1.25 -8.41 -2.03
CA ALA A 75 -1.89 -7.23 -1.49
C ALA A 75 -1.55 -5.97 -2.30
N VAL A 76 -0.35 -5.88 -2.87
CA VAL A 76 0.01 -4.87 -3.88
C VAL A 76 -0.73 -5.15 -5.19
N ALA A 77 -0.88 -6.41 -5.59
CA ALA A 77 -1.69 -6.79 -6.76
C ALA A 77 -3.20 -6.58 -6.52
N ALA A 78 -3.68 -6.74 -5.29
CA ALA A 78 -5.06 -6.48 -4.88
C ALA A 78 -5.32 -4.98 -4.68
N ALA A 79 -4.35 -4.22 -4.18
CA ALA A 79 -4.37 -2.75 -4.13
C ALA A 79 -4.27 -2.14 -5.54
N ALA A 80 -3.56 -2.79 -6.47
CA ALA A 80 -3.61 -2.49 -7.90
C ALA A 80 -4.95 -2.88 -8.57
N ARG A 81 -5.83 -3.59 -7.86
CA ARG A 81 -7.21 -3.91 -8.25
C ARG A 81 -8.27 -3.10 -7.51
N ALA A 82 -7.92 -2.28 -6.52
CA ALA A 82 -8.80 -1.24 -5.99
C ALA A 82 -8.88 -0.09 -7.01
N PRO A 83 -10.01 0.62 -7.10
CA PRO A 83 -10.56 1.11 -8.36
C PRO A 83 -9.59 2.03 -9.11
N LYS A 84 -9.26 1.63 -10.34
CA LYS A 84 -8.53 2.42 -11.35
C LYS A 84 -9.23 3.73 -11.74
N THR A 85 -10.41 4.02 -11.19
CA THR A 85 -11.19 5.22 -11.43
C THR A 85 -10.38 6.51 -11.24
N GLY A 86 -9.52 6.58 -10.22
CA GLY A 86 -8.66 7.75 -10.01
C GLY A 86 -7.48 7.87 -10.98
N LEU A 87 -6.97 6.75 -11.51
CA LEU A 87 -5.83 6.73 -12.43
C LEU A 87 -6.28 6.99 -13.87
N GLU A 88 -7.42 6.42 -14.28
CA GLU A 88 -8.02 6.66 -15.60
C GLU A 88 -8.49 8.11 -15.72
N GLU A 89 -9.17 8.66 -14.69
CA GLU A 89 -9.51 10.09 -14.67
C GLU A 89 -8.27 11.00 -14.66
N ALA A 90 -7.17 10.58 -14.01
CA ALA A 90 -5.92 11.32 -14.01
C ALA A 90 -5.29 11.35 -15.40
N GLU A 91 -5.28 10.19 -16.08
CA GLU A 91 -4.77 10.04 -17.43
C GLU A 91 -5.58 10.88 -18.42
N GLU A 92 -6.91 10.87 -18.33
CA GLU A 92 -7.76 11.71 -19.18
C GLU A 92 -7.51 13.21 -18.96
N LYS A 93 -7.38 13.65 -17.70
CA LYS A 93 -7.05 15.05 -17.37
C LYS A 93 -5.65 15.44 -17.82
N LEU A 94 -4.67 14.57 -17.64
CA LEU A 94 -3.31 14.77 -18.15
C LEU A 94 -3.32 14.86 -19.68
N ARG A 95 -4.01 13.95 -20.36
CA ARG A 95 -4.12 13.95 -21.82
C ARG A 95 -4.80 15.23 -22.32
N ALA A 96 -5.87 15.69 -21.68
CA ALA A 96 -6.52 16.95 -22.03
C ALA A 96 -5.55 18.14 -21.84
N PHE A 97 -4.87 18.21 -20.70
CA PHE A 97 -3.89 19.26 -20.42
C PHE A 97 -2.73 19.27 -21.42
N PHE A 98 -2.19 18.09 -21.75
CA PHE A 98 -1.13 17.94 -22.74
C PHE A 98 -1.58 18.26 -24.16
N LYS A 99 -2.84 17.95 -24.51
CA LYS A 99 -3.44 18.29 -25.80
C LYS A 99 -3.67 19.79 -25.93
N GLU A 100 -4.12 20.46 -24.87
CA GLU A 100 -4.26 21.93 -24.83
C GLU A 100 -2.90 22.65 -24.89
N ASN A 101 -1.85 22.00 -24.39
CA ASN A 101 -0.48 22.54 -24.37
C ASN A 101 0.44 21.79 -25.36
N ALA A 102 -0.12 21.25 -26.45
CA ALA A 102 0.62 20.40 -27.40
C ALA A 102 1.80 21.11 -28.10
N ASP A 103 1.78 22.44 -28.14
CA ASP A 103 2.82 23.29 -28.73
C ASP A 103 4.00 23.53 -27.75
N ARG A 104 3.93 23.02 -26.52
CA ARG A 104 4.90 23.32 -25.47
C ARG A 104 5.37 22.07 -24.73
N LEU A 105 6.58 22.18 -24.19
CA LEU A 105 7.17 21.20 -23.31
C LEU A 105 6.55 21.33 -21.91
N ILE A 106 6.02 20.24 -21.38
CA ILE A 106 5.36 20.21 -20.08
C ILE A 106 6.26 19.52 -19.07
N HIS A 107 6.63 20.24 -18.02
CA HIS A 107 7.39 19.67 -16.93
C HIS A 107 6.49 18.76 -16.09
N VAL A 108 7.05 17.66 -15.56
CA VAL A 108 6.31 16.73 -14.70
C VAL A 108 5.70 17.41 -13.47
N SER A 109 6.31 18.50 -13.00
CA SER A 109 5.76 19.32 -11.92
C SER A 109 4.45 20.02 -12.31
N GLU A 110 4.33 20.46 -13.57
CA GLU A 110 3.11 21.08 -14.10
C GLU A 110 2.03 20.03 -14.34
N ALA A 111 2.42 18.86 -14.85
CA ALA A 111 1.55 17.69 -14.98
C ALA A 111 0.98 17.26 -13.61
N VAL A 112 1.82 17.17 -12.57
CA VAL A 112 1.42 16.86 -11.20
C VAL A 112 0.51 17.95 -10.62
N LYS A 113 0.73 19.23 -10.95
CA LYS A 113 -0.17 20.32 -10.54
C LYS A 113 -1.54 20.21 -11.20
N ALA A 114 -1.60 19.85 -12.48
CA ALA A 114 -2.86 19.72 -13.22
C ALA A 114 -3.78 18.64 -12.61
N ILE A 115 -3.19 17.59 -12.02
CA ILE A 115 -3.92 16.53 -11.32
C ILE A 115 -3.76 16.55 -9.79
N ALA A 116 -3.25 17.65 -9.23
CA ALA A 116 -3.14 17.86 -7.79
C ALA A 116 -4.42 17.53 -6.98
N PRO A 117 -5.66 17.78 -7.46
CA PRO A 117 -6.86 17.38 -6.72
C PRO A 117 -6.98 15.87 -6.45
N GLN A 118 -6.31 15.01 -7.23
CA GLN A 118 -6.33 13.56 -7.04
C GLN A 118 -5.21 13.01 -6.12
N LYS A 119 -4.35 13.89 -5.56
CA LYS A 119 -3.25 13.51 -4.64
C LYS A 119 -2.34 12.39 -5.18
N LEU A 120 -2.18 12.26 -6.49
CA LEU A 120 -1.24 11.31 -7.09
C LEU A 120 0.20 11.74 -6.86
N ARG A 121 1.08 10.76 -6.61
CA ARG A 121 2.50 11.05 -6.42
C ARG A 121 3.15 11.28 -7.78
N ARG A 122 4.25 12.04 -7.79
CA ARG A 122 5.08 12.25 -8.99
C ARG A 122 5.48 10.92 -9.67
N ALA A 123 5.69 9.87 -8.88
CA ALA A 123 6.01 8.54 -9.38
C ALA A 123 4.85 7.91 -10.18
N ASP A 124 3.61 8.06 -9.71
CA ASP A 124 2.43 7.55 -10.42
C ASP A 124 2.20 8.32 -11.73
N VAL A 125 2.38 9.65 -11.71
CA VAL A 125 2.28 10.49 -12.93
C VAL A 125 3.36 10.12 -13.94
N ALA A 126 4.60 9.97 -13.50
CA ALA A 126 5.69 9.54 -14.36
C ALA A 126 5.41 8.14 -14.96
N ALA A 127 4.81 7.23 -14.20
CA ALA A 127 4.44 5.89 -14.69
C ALA A 127 3.28 5.91 -15.70
N ILE A 128 2.33 6.84 -15.57
CA ILE A 128 1.26 7.06 -16.56
C ILE A 128 1.87 7.60 -17.85
N LEU A 129 2.71 8.64 -17.74
CA LEU A 129 3.37 9.26 -18.89
C LEU A 129 4.35 8.31 -19.59
N ASP A 130 5.05 7.46 -18.84
CA ASP A 130 5.97 6.45 -19.40
C ASP A 130 5.22 5.37 -20.21
N LYS A 131 3.99 5.05 -19.82
CA LYS A 131 3.11 4.10 -20.53
C LYS A 131 2.29 4.73 -21.64
N ALA A 132 2.22 6.05 -21.71
CA ALA A 132 1.35 6.76 -22.63
C ALA A 132 2.01 6.98 -23.99
N ASP A 133 1.52 6.30 -25.03
CA ASP A 133 2.00 6.44 -26.42
C ASP A 133 1.83 7.86 -26.99
N TRP A 134 0.97 8.69 -26.38
CA TRP A 134 0.69 10.07 -26.81
C TRP A 134 1.67 11.11 -26.27
N CYS A 135 2.56 10.74 -25.35
CA CYS A 135 3.60 11.64 -24.83
C CYS A 135 4.99 11.03 -24.94
N ARG A 136 6.00 11.89 -24.99
CA ARG A 136 7.39 11.49 -25.14
C ARG A 136 8.25 12.25 -24.14
N LEU A 137 9.06 11.51 -23.39
CA LEU A 137 10.05 12.09 -22.51
C LEU A 137 11.13 12.76 -23.36
N VAL A 138 11.32 14.07 -23.16
CA VAL A 138 12.37 14.86 -23.82
C VAL A 138 13.56 15.04 -22.88
N ASP A 139 13.30 15.21 -21.59
CA ASP A 139 14.30 15.33 -20.53
C ASP A 139 13.81 14.56 -19.29
N ASN A 140 14.69 14.26 -18.32
CA ASN A 140 14.40 13.47 -17.12
C ASN A 140 13.23 14.03 -16.26
N SER A 141 12.77 15.25 -16.55
CA SER A 141 11.59 15.84 -15.92
C SER A 141 10.63 16.54 -16.89
N THR A 142 10.81 16.42 -18.20
CA THR A 142 10.05 17.17 -19.21
C THR A 142 9.47 16.25 -20.29
N TYR A 143 8.19 16.39 -20.56
CA TYR A 143 7.42 15.59 -21.50
C TYR A 143 6.84 16.46 -22.61
N PHE A 144 6.78 15.91 -23.82
CA PHE A 144 6.19 16.52 -24.99
C PHE A 144 4.99 15.70 -25.47
N TYR A 145 3.91 16.37 -25.86
CA TYR A 145 2.76 15.69 -26.46
C TYR A 145 3.06 15.37 -27.93
N CYS A 146 3.25 14.09 -28.25
CA CYS A 146 3.61 13.66 -29.61
C CYS A 146 2.39 13.33 -30.47
N GLY A 147 1.19 13.26 -29.87
CA GLY A 147 -0.04 12.81 -30.53
C GLY A 147 -0.03 11.30 -30.81
N GLU A 148 -1.21 10.67 -30.77
CA GLU A 148 -1.36 9.27 -31.21
C GLU A 148 -0.99 9.18 -32.70
N ARG A 149 -0.05 8.29 -33.03
CA ARG A 149 0.29 7.93 -34.41
C ARG A 149 -0.56 6.77 -34.88
#